data_AF-A0A7S2VAH1-F1
#
_entry.id   AF-A0A7S2VAH1-F1
#
_cell.length_a   1.000
_cell.length_b   1.000
_cell.length_c   1.000
_cell.angle_alpha   90.00
_cell.angle_beta   90.00
_cell.angle_gamma   90.00
#
_symmetry.space_group_name_H-M   'P 1'
#
loop_
_entity.id
_entity.type
_entity.pdbx_description
1 polymer ?
#
loop_
_entity_poly.entity_id
_entity_poly.type
_entity_poly.pdbx_seq_one_letter_code
_entity_poly.pdbx_strand_id
1 'polypeptide(L)'
;QCRPGTPSNQCVHIISSQWKVRDMLRDCETKQDAGGWCTGSGSTNSSETEGIQLIYAGPHCHAPSCLSMELYNADTGRLLCSMKPQQGTNSSERFNEDGFLALPPCLWGEAEEGLPEPILLSLDTTLLALKRNNNTFPHTGEMALWQMRGLVIPRL
;
A
#
# COMPACT_ATOMS: atom_id res chain seq x y z
N GLN A 1 -7.80 -21.82 4.51
CA GLN A 1 -7.28 -22.79 3.54
C GLN A 1 -8.46 -23.37 2.74
N CYS A 2 -8.28 -23.67 1.45
CA CYS A 2 -9.32 -24.33 0.67
C CYS A 2 -9.42 -25.83 0.99
N ARG A 3 -10.49 -26.47 0.50
CA ARG A 3 -10.65 -27.92 0.63
C ARG A 3 -9.59 -28.65 -0.20
N PRO A 4 -9.08 -29.80 0.25
CA PRO A 4 -8.18 -30.64 -0.55
C PRO A 4 -8.76 -30.93 -1.94
N GLY A 5 -7.93 -30.84 -2.98
CA GLY A 5 -8.33 -31.05 -4.39
C GLY A 5 -8.92 -29.82 -5.09
N THR A 6 -9.09 -28.68 -4.39
CA THR A 6 -9.47 -27.41 -5.05
C THR A 6 -8.33 -26.96 -5.97
N PRO A 7 -8.59 -26.70 -7.27
CA PRO A 7 -7.58 -26.13 -8.17
C PRO A 7 -7.00 -24.82 -7.61
N SER A 8 -5.70 -24.60 -7.78
CA SER A 8 -5.00 -23.43 -7.19
C SER A 8 -5.57 -22.09 -7.67
N ASN A 9 -6.01 -22.00 -8.92
CA ASN A 9 -6.67 -20.81 -9.49
C ASN A 9 -8.05 -20.53 -8.87
N GLN A 10 -8.70 -21.53 -8.29
CA GLN A 10 -9.96 -21.41 -7.54
C GLN A 10 -9.72 -21.23 -6.04
N CYS A 11 -8.47 -21.34 -5.59
CA CYS A 11 -8.08 -21.22 -4.19
C CYS A 11 -7.49 -19.83 -3.87
N VAL A 12 -8.09 -18.79 -4.45
CA VAL A 12 -7.70 -17.40 -4.21
C VAL A 12 -8.66 -16.77 -3.21
N HIS A 13 -8.11 -16.23 -2.12
CA HIS A 13 -8.87 -15.42 -1.18
C HIS A 13 -8.50 -13.95 -1.32
N ILE A 14 -9.50 -13.08 -1.19
CA ILE A 14 -9.32 -11.63 -1.27
C ILE A 14 -9.51 -11.06 0.14
N ILE A 15 -8.48 -10.39 0.63
CA ILE A 15 -8.54 -9.56 1.83
C ILE A 15 -8.69 -8.12 1.34
N SER A 16 -9.67 -7.40 1.88
CA SER A 16 -9.92 -6.01 1.53
C SER A 16 -9.89 -5.12 2.75
N SER A 17 -9.37 -3.91 2.58
CA SER A 17 -9.40 -2.86 3.59
C SER A 17 -9.81 -1.55 2.93
N GLN A 18 -10.67 -0.77 3.60
CA GLN A 18 -11.11 0.55 3.14
C GLN A 18 -10.95 1.56 4.26
N TRP A 19 -10.44 2.74 3.94
CA TRP A 19 -10.25 3.83 4.89
C TRP A 19 -10.22 5.16 4.14
N LYS A 20 -10.48 6.27 4.83
CA LYS A 20 -10.33 7.60 4.25
C LYS A 20 -8.89 8.08 4.35
N VAL A 21 -8.47 8.97 3.45
CA VAL A 21 -7.15 9.60 3.50
C VAL A 21 -6.89 10.27 4.85
N ARG A 22 -7.88 10.97 5.41
CA ARG A 22 -7.78 11.58 6.75
C ARG A 22 -7.44 10.60 7.87
N ASP A 23 -7.80 9.31 7.75
CA ASP A 23 -7.56 8.32 8.80
C ASP A 23 -6.07 7.91 8.86
N MET A 24 -5.32 8.23 7.81
CA MET A 24 -3.86 8.03 7.75
C MET A 24 -3.09 9.19 8.38
N LEU A 25 -3.75 10.32 8.64
CA LEU A 25 -3.14 11.51 9.18
C LEU A 25 -3.33 11.58 10.70
N ARG A 26 -2.25 11.92 11.42
CA ARG A 26 -2.30 12.20 12.86
C ARG A 26 -1.44 13.42 13.19
N ASP A 27 -2.00 14.34 13.97
CA ASP A 27 -1.33 15.53 14.47
C ASP A 27 -0.37 15.19 15.62
N CYS A 28 0.73 15.94 15.71
CA CYS A 28 1.71 15.84 16.79
C CYS A 28 2.12 17.23 17.29
N GLU A 29 2.24 17.41 18.62
CA GLU A 29 2.62 18.67 19.25
C GLU A 29 4.13 18.68 19.54
N THR A 30 4.90 19.40 18.71
CA THR A 30 6.26 19.90 18.99
C THR A 30 7.35 18.89 19.43
N LYS A 31 8.30 18.57 18.54
CA LYS A 31 9.69 18.05 18.74
C LYS A 31 9.97 16.88 19.72
N GLN A 32 9.15 16.55 20.71
CA GLN A 32 9.26 15.37 21.59
C GLN A 32 8.46 14.18 21.04
N ASP A 33 7.45 14.45 20.21
CA ASP A 33 6.69 13.44 19.45
C ASP A 33 7.45 12.89 18.23
N ALA A 34 8.72 13.30 18.05
CA ALA A 34 9.62 12.79 17.02
C ALA A 34 9.97 11.28 17.18
N GLY A 35 9.31 10.59 18.12
CA GLY A 35 9.22 9.14 18.16
C GLY A 35 8.32 8.56 17.06
N GLY A 36 8.67 8.79 15.80
CA GLY A 36 8.42 7.85 14.69
C GLY A 36 7.01 7.65 14.10
N TRP A 37 5.94 8.27 14.62
CA TRP A 37 4.56 7.97 14.19
C TRP A 37 3.75 9.16 13.62
N CYS A 38 4.39 10.30 13.38
CA CYS A 38 3.72 11.51 12.88
C CYS A 38 3.77 11.58 11.34
N THR A 39 2.66 11.96 10.71
CA THR A 39 2.50 12.07 9.26
C THR A 39 2.35 13.53 8.82
N GLY A 40 3.35 14.38 9.14
CA GLY A 40 3.33 15.80 8.81
C GLY A 40 2.24 16.60 9.54
N SER A 41 2.43 17.92 9.66
CA SER A 41 1.37 18.80 10.14
C SER A 41 0.30 18.92 9.04
N GLY A 42 -0.64 17.98 8.99
CA GLY A 42 -1.99 18.34 8.59
C GLY A 42 -2.41 19.47 9.52
N SER A 43 -3.03 20.53 9.00
CA SER A 43 -3.59 21.52 9.92
C SER A 43 -4.60 20.79 10.80
N THR A 44 -4.58 21.06 12.12
CA THR A 44 -5.65 20.62 13.05
C THR A 44 -7.04 21.06 12.56
N ASN A 45 -7.04 22.03 11.65
CA ASN A 45 -8.18 22.45 10.87
C ASN A 45 -8.19 21.77 9.49
N SER A 46 -9.01 20.74 9.32
CA SER A 46 -9.23 20.09 8.01
C SER A 46 -9.73 21.04 6.91
N SER A 47 -10.18 22.25 7.26
CA SER A 47 -10.52 23.28 6.26
C SER A 47 -9.30 23.94 5.63
N GLU A 48 -8.11 23.85 6.24
CA GLU A 48 -6.83 24.41 5.76
C GLU A 48 -5.95 23.37 5.05
N THR A 49 -6.41 22.12 4.92
CA THR A 49 -5.70 21.07 4.19
C THR A 49 -6.51 20.67 2.96
N GLU A 50 -5.89 20.79 1.79
CA GLU A 50 -6.50 20.39 0.52
C GLU A 50 -6.49 18.86 0.38
N GLY A 51 -5.36 18.23 0.72
CA GLY A 51 -5.20 16.78 0.63
C GLY A 51 -3.75 16.31 0.79
N ILE A 52 -3.48 15.11 0.28
CA ILE A 52 -2.15 14.51 0.25
C ILE A 52 -1.80 14.15 -1.20
N GLN A 53 -0.59 14.52 -1.63
CA GLN A 53 0.04 13.94 -2.82
C GLN A 53 0.84 12.69 -2.44
N LEU A 54 0.45 11.51 -2.92
CA LEU A 54 1.20 10.28 -2.66
C LEU A 54 2.52 10.29 -3.44
N ILE A 55 3.63 9.97 -2.77
CA ILE A 55 4.97 9.84 -3.39
C ILE A 55 5.52 8.40 -3.26
N TYR A 56 4.98 7.61 -2.34
CA TYR A 56 5.39 6.23 -2.11
C TYR A 56 4.22 5.39 -1.59
N ALA A 57 4.05 4.19 -2.14
CA ALA A 57 3.15 3.18 -1.61
C ALA A 57 3.78 1.78 -1.73
N GLY A 58 4.19 1.23 -0.59
CA GLY A 58 4.76 -0.11 -0.45
C GLY A 58 3.76 -1.05 0.23
N PRO A 59 3.32 -2.12 -0.44
CA PRO A 59 2.45 -3.11 0.18
C PRO A 59 3.22 -4.01 1.15
N HIS A 60 2.56 -4.45 2.21
CA HIS A 60 3.08 -5.47 3.12
C HIS A 60 2.51 -6.84 2.76
N CYS A 61 3.38 -7.74 2.27
CA CYS A 61 2.97 -9.07 1.81
C CYS A 61 3.89 -10.18 2.31
N HIS A 62 3.33 -11.38 2.52
CA HIS A 62 4.05 -12.55 3.02
C HIS A 62 4.14 -13.62 1.93
N ALA A 63 5.29 -14.29 1.81
CA ALA A 63 5.44 -15.46 0.96
C ALA A 63 4.90 -16.72 1.67
N PRO A 64 4.51 -17.78 0.93
CA PRO A 64 4.25 -17.83 -0.51
C PRO A 64 2.80 -17.44 -0.85
N SER A 65 2.03 -16.91 0.10
CA SER A 65 0.59 -16.68 -0.03
C SER A 65 0.29 -15.51 -0.99
N CYS A 66 1.12 -14.46 -0.99
CA CYS A 66 0.86 -13.26 -1.77
C CYS A 66 0.86 -13.52 -3.28
N LEU A 67 -0.23 -13.16 -3.97
CA LEU A 67 -0.32 -13.17 -5.43
C LEU A 67 -0.29 -11.76 -6.03
N SER A 68 -0.96 -10.80 -5.39
CA SER A 68 -0.98 -9.40 -5.81
C SER A 68 -1.55 -8.51 -4.72
N MET A 69 -1.16 -7.24 -4.71
CA MET A 69 -1.85 -6.20 -3.96
C MET A 69 -2.13 -4.99 -4.85
N GLU A 70 -3.33 -4.45 -4.73
CA GLU A 70 -3.80 -3.28 -5.47
C GLU A 70 -4.33 -2.22 -4.49
N LEU A 71 -4.07 -0.96 -4.80
CA LEU A 71 -4.58 0.20 -4.10
C LEU A 71 -5.39 1.05 -5.08
N TYR A 72 -6.62 1.37 -4.73
CA TYR A 72 -7.55 2.14 -5.55
C TYR A 72 -7.99 3.40 -4.82
N ASN A 73 -8.30 4.43 -5.61
CA ASN A 73 -9.27 5.45 -5.20
C ASN A 73 -10.66 4.84 -5.40
N ALA A 74 -11.32 4.49 -4.31
CA ALA A 74 -12.58 3.76 -4.33
C ALA A 74 -13.75 4.62 -4.83
N ASP A 75 -13.68 5.94 -4.64
CA ASP A 75 -14.73 6.87 -5.07
C ASP A 75 -14.81 6.97 -6.60
N THR A 76 -13.66 6.82 -7.28
CA THR A 76 -13.55 6.94 -8.75
C THR A 76 -13.33 5.60 -9.46
N GLY A 77 -12.96 4.55 -8.72
CA GLY A 77 -12.52 3.27 -9.28
C GLY A 77 -11.12 3.29 -9.91
N ARG A 78 -10.39 4.42 -9.81
CA ARG A 78 -9.04 4.54 -10.39
C ARG A 78 -8.03 3.67 -9.62
N LEU A 79 -7.29 2.84 -10.34
CA LEU A 79 -6.12 2.14 -9.82
C LEU A 79 -5.01 3.16 -9.54
N LEU A 80 -4.53 3.19 -8.29
CA LEU A 80 -3.40 4.02 -7.87
C LEU A 80 -2.11 3.22 -7.94
N CYS A 81 -2.09 2.01 -7.38
CA CYS A 81 -0.91 1.15 -7.36
C CYS A 81 -1.28 -0.32 -7.53
N SER A 82 -0.51 -1.06 -8.31
CA SER A 82 -0.61 -2.51 -8.44
C SER A 82 0.78 -3.13 -8.29
N MET A 83 0.92 -4.02 -7.31
CA MET A 83 2.15 -4.75 -7.02
C MET A 83 1.90 -6.25 -7.21
N LYS A 84 2.83 -6.90 -7.91
CA LYS A 84 2.97 -8.35 -7.94
C LYS A 84 4.32 -8.73 -7.32
N PRO A 85 4.34 -9.68 -6.37
CA PRO A 85 5.57 -10.09 -5.74
C PRO A 85 6.49 -10.76 -6.77
N GLN A 86 7.78 -10.47 -6.68
CA GLN A 86 8.81 -11.11 -7.49
C GLN A 86 9.53 -12.13 -6.61
N GLN A 87 9.39 -13.41 -6.97
CA GLN A 87 10.05 -14.50 -6.25
C GLN A 87 11.47 -14.68 -6.76
N GLY A 88 12.39 -14.95 -5.83
CA GLY A 88 13.73 -15.39 -6.21
C GLY A 88 13.69 -16.74 -6.94
N THR A 89 14.60 -16.93 -7.89
CA THR A 89 14.67 -18.12 -8.75
C THR A 89 16.05 -18.79 -8.73
N ASN A 90 16.98 -18.30 -7.92
CA ASN A 90 18.38 -18.72 -7.92
C ASN A 90 18.97 -18.70 -6.50
N SER A 91 19.05 -19.88 -5.88
CA SER A 91 19.57 -20.09 -4.52
C SER A 91 20.97 -19.53 -4.24
N SER A 92 21.77 -19.25 -5.26
CA SER A 92 23.17 -18.82 -5.13
C SER A 92 23.39 -17.32 -5.37
N GLU A 93 22.34 -16.59 -5.75
CA GLU A 93 22.40 -15.17 -6.07
C GLU A 93 21.73 -14.33 -4.98
N ARG A 94 22.46 -13.33 -4.48
CA ARG A 94 21.98 -12.45 -3.41
C ARG A 94 20.74 -11.67 -3.87
N PHE A 95 19.67 -11.70 -3.06
CA PHE A 95 18.37 -11.09 -3.38
C PHE A 95 17.64 -11.76 -4.55
N ASN A 96 17.98 -13.01 -4.84
CA ASN A 96 17.28 -13.86 -5.82
C ASN A 96 17.19 -15.31 -5.31
N GLU A 97 17.46 -15.55 -4.03
CA GLU A 97 17.46 -16.88 -3.43
C GLU A 97 16.06 -17.49 -3.42
N ASP A 98 15.96 -18.82 -3.40
CA ASP A 98 14.68 -19.51 -3.27
C ASP A 98 13.97 -19.06 -1.97
N GLY A 99 12.76 -18.52 -2.12
CA GLY A 99 11.98 -17.96 -1.02
C GLY A 99 12.23 -16.46 -0.76
N PHE A 100 13.21 -15.84 -1.42
CA PHE A 100 13.33 -14.38 -1.45
C PHE A 100 12.11 -13.76 -2.14
N LEU A 101 11.63 -12.63 -1.61
CA LEU A 101 10.46 -11.94 -2.13
C LEU A 101 10.75 -10.44 -2.25
N ALA A 102 10.85 -9.94 -3.47
CA ALA A 102 10.86 -8.50 -3.71
C ALA A 102 9.43 -8.00 -3.89
N LEU A 103 9.11 -6.89 -3.21
CA LEU A 103 7.82 -6.21 -3.25
C LEU A 103 8.03 -4.80 -3.82
N PRO A 104 8.08 -4.64 -5.14
CA PRO A 104 8.33 -3.32 -5.73
C PRO A 104 7.21 -2.35 -5.34
N PRO A 105 7.54 -1.19 -4.74
CA PRO A 105 6.55 -0.19 -4.38
C PRO A 105 6.10 0.58 -5.63
N CYS A 106 5.00 1.31 -5.52
CA CYS A 106 4.72 2.40 -6.45
C CYS A 106 5.38 3.68 -5.96
N LEU A 107 5.98 4.41 -6.89
CA LEU A 107 6.66 5.68 -6.69
C LEU A 107 6.01 6.71 -7.58
N TRP A 108 5.87 7.93 -7.06
CA TRP A 108 5.46 9.10 -7.80
C TRP A 108 6.44 10.23 -7.54
N GLY A 109 6.65 11.07 -8.55
CA GLY A 109 7.66 12.11 -8.53
C GLY A 109 7.64 12.88 -9.84
N GLU A 110 8.78 13.43 -10.20
CA GLU A 110 8.89 14.27 -11.40
C GLU A 110 9.07 13.43 -12.67
N ALA A 111 8.57 13.96 -13.79
CA ALA A 111 8.69 13.28 -15.08
C ALA A 111 10.17 13.14 -15.52
N GLU A 112 11.03 14.07 -15.12
CA GLU A 112 12.48 14.06 -15.36
C GLU A 112 13.17 12.88 -14.67
N GLU A 113 12.59 12.35 -13.60
CA GLU A 113 13.05 11.14 -12.90
C GLU A 113 12.47 9.85 -13.52
N GLY A 114 11.65 9.98 -14.57
CA GLY A 114 10.91 8.88 -15.19
C GLY A 114 9.73 8.39 -14.36
N LEU A 115 9.25 9.19 -13.40
CA LEU A 115 8.16 8.84 -12.51
C LEU A 115 6.84 9.50 -12.93
N PRO A 116 5.69 8.87 -12.63
CA PRO A 116 4.39 9.53 -12.77
C PRO A 116 4.23 10.63 -11.73
N GLU A 117 3.57 11.73 -12.12
CA GLU A 117 3.26 12.82 -11.20
C GLU A 117 2.42 12.35 -9.99
N PRO A 118 2.67 12.90 -8.79
CA PRO A 118 1.88 12.61 -7.59
C PRO A 118 0.40 12.97 -7.77
N ILE A 119 -0.48 12.04 -7.41
CA ILE A 119 -1.92 12.27 -7.43
C ILE A 119 -2.34 12.96 -6.13
N LEU A 120 -3.00 14.11 -6.22
CA LEU A 120 -3.64 14.75 -5.09
C LEU A 120 -4.91 13.99 -4.69
N LEU A 121 -4.91 13.46 -3.47
CA LEU A 121 -6.05 12.82 -2.84
C LEU A 121 -6.59 13.73 -1.75
N SER A 122 -7.87 14.09 -1.85
CA SER A 122 -8.52 14.88 -0.80
C SER A 122 -8.59 14.09 0.51
N LEU A 123 -8.74 14.78 1.64
CA LEU A 123 -8.92 14.14 2.95
C LEU A 123 -10.14 13.22 3.05
N ASP A 124 -11.14 13.42 2.19
CA ASP A 124 -12.34 12.59 2.13
C ASP A 124 -12.28 11.45 1.13
N THR A 125 -11.21 11.37 0.34
CA THR A 125 -11.03 10.29 -0.61
C THR A 125 -11.00 8.94 0.11
N THR A 126 -11.84 8.01 -0.34
CA THR A 126 -11.85 6.63 0.15
C THR A 126 -10.81 5.83 -0.61
N LEU A 127 -9.89 5.20 0.12
CA LEU A 127 -8.94 4.24 -0.42
C LEU A 127 -9.46 2.82 -0.25
N LEU A 128 -9.23 1.99 -1.25
CA LEU A 128 -9.49 0.55 -1.21
C LEU A 128 -8.21 -0.22 -1.48
N ALA A 129 -7.78 -1.03 -0.53
CA ALA A 129 -6.75 -2.03 -0.73
C ALA A 129 -7.37 -3.40 -0.98
N LEU A 130 -6.90 -4.07 -2.02
CA LEU A 130 -7.22 -5.47 -2.31
C LEU A 130 -5.95 -6.29 -2.31
N LYS A 131 -5.93 -7.35 -1.52
CA LYS A 131 -4.85 -8.33 -1.49
C LYS A 131 -5.39 -9.69 -1.89
N ARG A 132 -4.75 -10.33 -2.88
CA ARG A 132 -5.10 -11.67 -3.34
C ARG A 132 -4.07 -12.67 -2.82
N ASN A 133 -4.55 -13.71 -2.16
CA ASN A 133 -3.72 -14.74 -1.57
C ASN A 133 -4.03 -16.11 -2.16
N ASN A 134 -2.98 -16.89 -2.45
CA ASN A 134 -3.06 -18.32 -2.65
C ASN A 134 -3.28 -19.00 -1.30
N ASN A 135 -4.49 -19.52 -1.09
CA ASN A 135 -4.91 -20.15 0.15
C ASN A 135 -4.84 -21.68 0.10
N THR A 136 -4.05 -22.25 -0.83
CA THR A 136 -3.80 -23.70 -0.93
C THR A 136 -3.17 -24.22 0.36
N PHE A 137 -2.32 -23.39 0.99
CA PHE A 137 -1.72 -23.63 2.29
C PHE A 137 -2.33 -22.70 3.36
N PRO A 138 -2.37 -23.12 4.63
CA PRO A 138 -2.83 -22.26 5.72
C PRO A 138 -1.83 -21.14 6.00
N HIS A 139 -2.31 -19.90 6.02
CA HIS A 139 -1.55 -18.71 6.41
C HIS A 139 -2.42 -17.83 7.31
N THR A 140 -1.85 -17.32 8.39
CA THR A 140 -2.53 -16.50 9.42
C THR A 140 -1.86 -15.14 9.54
N GLY A 141 -2.58 -14.14 10.06
CA GLY A 141 -2.01 -12.78 10.22
C GLY A 141 -1.89 -12.00 8.90
N GLU A 142 -2.60 -12.44 7.86
CA GLU A 142 -2.64 -11.79 6.56
C GLU A 142 -3.49 -10.51 6.62
N MET A 143 -2.98 -9.42 6.07
CA MET A 143 -3.64 -8.12 6.02
C MET A 143 -3.45 -7.48 4.64
N ALA A 144 -4.43 -6.68 4.20
CA ALA A 144 -4.28 -5.80 3.03
C ALA A 144 -3.64 -4.46 3.47
N LEU A 145 -2.43 -4.54 4.04
CA LEU A 145 -1.73 -3.41 4.65
C LEU A 145 -0.78 -2.71 3.67
N TRP A 146 -0.73 -1.38 3.74
CA TRP A 146 0.16 -0.54 2.94
C TRP A 146 0.97 0.40 3.83
N GLN A 147 2.26 0.54 3.54
CA GLN A 147 3.13 1.59 4.05
C GLN A 147 3.18 2.69 3.01
N MET A 148 2.81 3.92 3.38
CA MET A 148 2.67 5.02 2.42
C MET A 148 3.36 6.28 2.93
N ARG A 149 3.80 7.11 1.99
CA ARG A 149 4.29 8.47 2.25
C ARG A 149 3.68 9.42 1.24
N GLY A 150 3.41 10.63 1.70
CA GLY A 150 2.88 11.70 0.87
C GLY A 150 3.23 13.08 1.40
N LEU A 151 3.02 14.07 0.56
CA LEU A 151 3.16 15.49 0.87
C LEU A 151 1.78 16.02 1.24
N VAL A 152 1.67 16.68 2.41
CA VAL A 152 0.45 17.38 2.82
C VAL A 152 0.37 18.69 2.06
N ILE A 153 -0.75 18.91 1.35
CA ILE A 153 -0.98 20.11 0.55
C ILE A 153 -1.96 21.03 1.29
N PRO A 154 -1.56 22.27 1.65
CA PRO A 154 -2.45 23.23 2.31
C PRO A 154 -3.50 23.76 1.34
N ARG A 155 -4.68 24.10 1.86
CA ARG A 155 -5.72 24.82 1.11
C ARG A 155 -5.43 26.33 1.22
N LEU A 156 -5.21 26.97 0.08
CA LEU A 156 -5.03 28.42 -0.04
C LEU A 156 -6.34 29.20 0.14
#